data_AF-R6Q9E8-F1
#
_entry.id   AF-R6Q9E8-F1
#
_cell.length_a   1.000
_cell.length_b   1.000
_cell.length_c   1.000
_cell.angle_alpha   90.00
_cell.angle_beta   90.00
_cell.angle_gamma   90.00
#
_symmetry.space_group_name_H-M   'P 1'
#
loop_
_entity.id
_entity.type
_entity.pdbx_description
1 polymer ?
#
loop_
_entity_poly.entity_id
_entity_poly.type
_entity_poly.pdbx_seq_one_letter_code
_entity_poly.pdbx_strand_id
1 'polypeptide(L)'
;MKRNKAVGLFLMIIIIFQALYFLNDESLHLYSFAVGINRESKDAMDIITMAVFLVPVFFMHFYFSETLYNLTHGYGKLYIIRQYSKTKLIIKQIVKIFLSVLVITAFQIITSFIFSASLKSVQAGNMIRCVSIYIICIFTMQMLQMMLEYFFKPEQAAIICCAYALVSYSVGYFLADSIIVRVLFFPCLMFGAVNGALTSETYYIKSFAVLLLICLCLIVGNIYKFKKTDIF
;
A
#
# COMPACT_ATOMS: atom_id res chain seq x y z
N MET A 1 -19.01 -2.38 -11.25
CA MET A 1 -19.43 -2.94 -9.95
C MET A 1 -19.18 -4.45 -9.77
N LYS A 2 -19.39 -5.32 -10.78
CA LYS A 2 -19.10 -6.77 -10.67
C LYS A 2 -17.58 -7.11 -10.62
N ARG A 3 -16.76 -6.36 -11.35
CA ARG A 3 -15.28 -6.54 -11.43
C ARG A 3 -14.58 -6.39 -10.07
N ASN A 4 -14.82 -5.31 -9.34
CA ASN A 4 -14.16 -5.06 -8.04
C ASN A 4 -14.55 -6.07 -6.95
N LYS A 5 -15.74 -6.70 -7.06
CA LYS A 5 -16.12 -7.79 -6.13
C LYS A 5 -15.30 -9.05 -6.38
N ALA A 6 -15.09 -9.43 -7.64
CA ALA A 6 -14.25 -10.58 -7.99
C ALA A 6 -12.77 -10.34 -7.64
N VAL A 7 -12.23 -9.16 -7.96
CA VAL A 7 -10.85 -8.80 -7.59
C VAL A 7 -10.67 -8.75 -6.07
N GLY A 8 -11.66 -8.23 -5.33
CA GLY A 8 -11.62 -8.22 -3.86
C GLY A 8 -11.65 -9.62 -3.25
N LEU A 9 -12.47 -10.53 -3.78
CA LEU A 9 -12.48 -11.93 -3.34
C LEU A 9 -11.15 -12.63 -3.65
N PHE A 10 -10.60 -12.37 -4.83
CA PHE A 10 -9.28 -12.89 -5.22
C PHE A 10 -8.16 -12.36 -4.31
N LEU A 11 -8.20 -11.07 -3.96
CA LEU A 11 -7.27 -10.47 -2.99
C LEU A 11 -7.33 -11.16 -1.63
N MET A 12 -8.54 -11.49 -1.14
CA MET A 12 -8.68 -12.23 0.12
C MET A 12 -8.06 -13.63 0.05
N ILE A 13 -8.27 -14.33 -1.06
CA ILE A 13 -7.67 -15.66 -1.30
C ILE A 13 -6.14 -15.55 -1.32
N ILE A 14 -5.58 -14.55 -2.00
CA ILE A 14 -4.13 -14.30 -2.04
C ILE A 14 -3.55 -14.06 -0.66
N ILE A 15 -4.23 -13.26 0.18
CA ILE A 15 -3.77 -12.99 1.54
C ILE A 15 -3.69 -14.29 2.36
N ILE A 16 -4.65 -15.21 2.17
CA ILE A 16 -4.62 -16.53 2.80
C ILE A 16 -3.44 -17.35 2.27
N PHE A 17 -3.23 -17.41 0.96
CA PHE A 17 -2.09 -18.13 0.37
C PHE A 17 -0.75 -17.56 0.83
N GLN A 18 -0.63 -16.24 0.96
CA GLN A 18 0.55 -15.58 1.49
C GLN A 18 0.81 -16.03 2.95
N ALA A 19 -0.22 -16.03 3.79
CA ALA A 19 -0.10 -16.49 5.17
C ALA A 19 0.30 -17.97 5.26
N LEU A 20 -0.26 -18.82 4.39
CA LEU A 20 0.11 -20.24 4.30
C LEU A 20 1.56 -20.43 3.85
N TYR A 21 2.05 -19.62 2.91
CA TYR A 21 3.45 -19.68 2.48
C TYR A 21 4.41 -19.36 3.63
N PHE A 22 4.08 -18.37 4.47
CA PHE A 22 4.90 -18.00 5.62
C PHE A 22 4.96 -19.06 6.73
N LEU A 23 4.02 -20.01 6.79
CA LEU A 23 4.09 -21.12 7.75
C LEU A 23 5.35 -21.98 7.58
N ASN A 24 5.86 -22.07 6.36
CA ASN A 24 6.99 -22.92 6.01
C ASN A 24 8.35 -22.30 6.35
N ASP A 25 8.38 -21.06 6.83
CA ASP A 25 9.61 -20.32 7.12
C ASP A 25 9.61 -19.77 8.55
N GLU A 26 10.18 -20.54 9.47
CA GLU A 26 10.32 -20.20 10.90
C GLU A 26 11.23 -18.99 11.15
N SER A 27 11.98 -18.53 10.13
CA SER A 27 12.85 -17.36 10.27
C SER A 27 12.06 -16.05 10.33
N LEU A 28 10.81 -16.06 9.83
CA LEU A 28 9.95 -14.91 9.70
C LEU A 28 9.27 -14.50 11.02
N HIS A 29 8.93 -13.22 11.08
CA HIS A 29 8.26 -12.60 12.21
C HIS A 29 6.74 -12.68 12.11
N LEU A 30 6.05 -12.71 13.24
CA LEU A 30 4.62 -12.46 13.30
C LEU A 30 4.30 -11.14 12.56
N TYR A 31 3.31 -11.19 11.66
CA TYR A 31 2.98 -10.09 10.71
C TYR A 31 4.07 -9.84 9.65
N SER A 32 4.67 -10.90 9.11
CA SER A 32 5.65 -10.85 8.02
C SER A 32 5.27 -9.87 6.92
N PHE A 33 3.99 -9.79 6.55
CA PHE A 33 3.50 -8.88 5.49
C PHE A 33 3.88 -7.40 5.72
N ALA A 34 4.00 -6.96 6.98
CA ALA A 34 4.38 -5.59 7.35
C ALA A 34 5.84 -5.49 7.82
N VAL A 35 6.43 -6.57 8.31
CA VAL A 35 7.83 -6.61 8.75
C VAL A 35 8.78 -6.67 7.55
N GLY A 36 8.47 -7.49 6.55
CA GLY A 36 9.34 -7.79 5.42
C GLY A 36 10.56 -8.66 5.77
N ILE A 37 11.46 -8.84 4.81
CA ILE A 37 12.69 -9.62 4.98
C ILE A 37 13.73 -8.80 5.75
N ASN A 38 14.41 -9.43 6.69
CA ASN A 38 15.44 -8.78 7.48
C ASN A 38 16.71 -8.54 6.64
N ARG A 39 17.27 -7.33 6.67
CA ARG A 39 18.40 -6.93 5.80
C ARG A 39 19.71 -7.66 6.15
N GLU A 40 19.78 -8.27 7.34
CA GLU A 40 20.98 -8.94 7.88
C GLU A 40 21.13 -10.39 7.44
N SER A 41 20.10 -11.02 6.85
CA SER A 41 20.27 -12.34 6.24
C SER A 41 21.07 -12.18 4.93
N LYS A 42 22.35 -12.54 4.97
CA LYS A 42 23.28 -12.51 3.82
C LYS A 42 22.97 -13.54 2.73
N ASP A 43 22.01 -14.42 2.96
CA ASP A 43 21.57 -15.36 1.95
C ASP A 43 20.80 -14.59 0.87
N ALA A 44 21.27 -14.75 -0.36
CA ALA A 44 20.75 -14.06 -1.53
C ALA A 44 19.22 -14.00 -1.49
N MET A 45 18.68 -12.79 -1.56
CA MET A 45 17.25 -12.54 -1.66
C MET A 45 16.63 -13.52 -2.65
N ASP A 46 15.79 -14.43 -2.17
CA ASP A 46 15.00 -15.25 -3.08
C ASP A 46 13.94 -14.32 -3.68
N ILE A 47 14.04 -14.11 -5.00
CA ILE A 47 13.10 -13.29 -5.79
C ILE A 47 11.67 -13.80 -5.56
N ILE A 48 11.52 -15.11 -5.29
CA ILE A 48 10.25 -15.74 -4.97
C ILE A 48 9.67 -15.16 -3.68
N THR A 49 10.45 -15.09 -2.60
CA THR A 49 9.99 -14.53 -1.33
C THR A 49 9.64 -13.05 -1.46
N MET A 50 10.41 -12.29 -2.25
CA MET A 50 10.09 -10.90 -2.59
C MET A 50 8.71 -10.75 -3.22
N ALA A 51 8.47 -11.57 -4.24
CA ALA A 51 7.23 -11.54 -4.98
C ALA A 51 6.08 -11.85 -4.03
N VAL A 52 6.21 -12.88 -3.18
CA VAL A 52 5.18 -13.27 -2.20
C VAL A 52 4.80 -12.11 -1.27
N PHE A 53 5.75 -11.28 -0.81
CA PHE A 53 5.44 -10.09 -0.02
C PHE A 53 4.61 -9.04 -0.79
N LEU A 54 4.93 -8.83 -2.07
CA LEU A 54 4.33 -7.79 -2.89
C LEU A 54 3.04 -8.21 -3.60
N VAL A 55 2.77 -9.51 -3.79
CA VAL A 55 1.58 -9.99 -4.51
C VAL A 55 0.28 -9.36 -3.96
N PRO A 56 -0.03 -9.40 -2.64
CA PRO A 56 -1.23 -8.73 -2.13
C PRO A 56 -1.26 -7.22 -2.44
N VAL A 57 -0.10 -6.55 -2.41
CA VAL A 57 0.01 -5.12 -2.73
C VAL A 57 -0.33 -4.85 -4.20
N PHE A 58 0.12 -5.71 -5.12
CA PHE A 58 -0.26 -5.61 -6.53
C PHE A 58 -1.76 -5.75 -6.72
N PHE A 59 -2.38 -6.73 -6.06
CA PHE A 59 -3.83 -6.93 -6.16
C PHE A 59 -4.63 -5.83 -5.46
N MET A 60 -4.07 -5.15 -4.45
CA MET A 60 -4.65 -3.92 -3.91
C MET A 60 -4.72 -2.83 -4.98
N HIS A 61 -3.67 -2.62 -5.78
CA HIS A 61 -3.70 -1.65 -6.88
C HIS A 61 -4.80 -1.94 -7.92
N PHE A 62 -4.98 -3.21 -8.29
CA PHE A 62 -6.07 -3.61 -9.17
C PHE A 62 -7.45 -3.49 -8.52
N TYR A 63 -7.57 -3.73 -7.21
CA TYR A 63 -8.82 -3.56 -6.47
C TYR A 63 -9.26 -2.09 -6.41
N PHE A 64 -8.31 -1.18 -6.21
CA PHE A 64 -8.52 0.27 -6.20
C PHE A 64 -8.47 0.92 -7.58
N SER A 65 -8.25 0.13 -8.63
CA SER A 65 -8.34 0.62 -10.01
C SER A 65 -9.75 1.09 -10.32
N GLU A 66 -9.82 2.08 -11.21
CA GLU A 66 -11.02 2.80 -11.63
C GLU A 66 -11.65 3.67 -10.53
N THR A 67 -10.93 3.97 -9.46
CA THR A 67 -11.49 4.80 -8.38
C THR A 67 -11.77 6.22 -8.86
N LEU A 68 -10.88 6.80 -9.67
CA LEU A 68 -11.10 8.10 -10.30
C LEU A 68 -12.00 7.98 -11.55
N TYR A 69 -11.77 6.94 -12.36
CA TYR A 69 -12.52 6.74 -13.59
C TYR A 69 -14.04 6.63 -13.35
N ASN A 70 -14.45 5.89 -12.30
CA ASN A 70 -15.86 5.76 -11.93
C ASN A 70 -16.49 7.07 -11.43
N LEU A 71 -15.69 8.05 -10.96
CA LEU A 71 -16.18 9.38 -10.57
C LEU A 71 -16.32 10.33 -11.75
N THR A 72 -15.43 10.20 -12.74
CA THR A 72 -15.37 11.09 -13.90
C THR A 72 -16.19 10.60 -15.08
N HIS A 73 -16.51 9.29 -15.14
CA HIS A 73 -17.22 8.64 -16.24
C HIS A 73 -18.47 7.87 -15.74
N GLY A 74 -19.46 7.67 -16.63
CA GLY A 74 -20.68 6.93 -16.33
C GLY A 74 -21.54 7.56 -15.22
N TYR A 75 -21.98 6.76 -14.23
CA TYR A 75 -22.83 7.22 -13.12
C TYR A 75 -22.15 8.25 -12.20
N GLY A 76 -20.82 8.38 -12.22
CA GLY A 76 -20.09 9.43 -11.49
C GLY A 76 -20.43 10.84 -11.97
N LYS A 77 -20.69 10.99 -13.29
CA LYS A 77 -21.16 12.25 -13.88
C LYS A 77 -22.49 12.71 -13.24
N LEU A 78 -23.42 11.77 -13.03
CA LEU A 78 -24.70 12.06 -12.37
C LEU A 78 -24.52 12.50 -10.92
N TYR A 79 -23.51 11.97 -10.21
CA TYR A 79 -23.18 12.44 -8.86
C TYR A 79 -22.59 13.85 -8.85
N ILE A 80 -21.83 14.26 -9.86
CA ILE A 80 -21.31 15.63 -9.97
C ILE A 80 -22.42 16.62 -10.31
N ILE A 81 -23.34 16.23 -11.19
CA ILE A 81 -24.52 17.04 -11.54
C ILE A 81 -25.46 17.20 -10.32
N ARG A 82 -25.56 16.17 -9.44
CA ARG A 82 -26.42 16.20 -8.25
C ARG A 82 -25.75 16.77 -6.99
N GLN A 83 -24.48 16.43 -6.73
CA GLN A 83 -23.71 16.95 -5.61
C GLN A 83 -22.90 18.16 -6.07
N TYR A 84 -23.43 19.35 -5.77
CA TYR A 84 -22.94 20.69 -6.09
C TYR A 84 -21.45 21.01 -5.76
N SER A 85 -20.63 20.08 -5.24
CA SER A 85 -19.22 20.34 -4.91
C SER A 85 -18.27 19.18 -5.27
N LYS A 86 -17.42 19.41 -6.28
CA LYS A 86 -16.32 18.52 -6.67
C LYS A 86 -15.40 18.14 -5.50
N THR A 87 -15.15 19.08 -4.58
CA THR A 87 -14.29 18.86 -3.40
C THR A 87 -14.86 17.81 -2.45
N LYS A 88 -16.17 17.85 -2.18
CA LYS A 88 -16.81 16.88 -1.26
C LYS A 88 -16.77 15.47 -1.84
N LEU A 89 -16.94 15.34 -3.16
CA LEU A 89 -16.89 14.06 -3.87
C LEU A 89 -15.51 13.41 -3.79
N ILE A 90 -14.44 14.15 -4.09
CA ILE A 90 -13.08 13.61 -4.03
C ILE A 90 -12.68 13.26 -2.59
N ILE A 91 -13.06 14.09 -1.59
CA ILE A 91 -12.82 13.77 -0.18
C ILE A 91 -13.55 12.48 0.23
N LYS A 92 -14.83 12.33 -0.14
CA LYS A 92 -15.59 11.11 0.14
C LYS A 92 -14.92 9.88 -0.47
N GLN A 93 -14.34 10.01 -1.66
CA GLN A 93 -13.60 8.93 -2.31
C GLN A 93 -12.30 8.60 -1.57
N ILE A 94 -11.51 9.61 -1.18
CA ILE A 94 -10.28 9.42 -0.41
C ILE A 94 -10.57 8.72 0.93
N VAL A 95 -11.62 9.14 1.64
CA VAL A 95 -12.06 8.50 2.89
C VAL A 95 -12.49 7.05 2.64
N LYS A 96 -13.21 6.78 1.55
CA LYS A 96 -13.61 5.41 1.17
C LYS A 96 -12.38 4.53 0.93
N ILE A 97 -11.37 5.03 0.23
CA ILE A 97 -10.12 4.30 -0.02
C ILE A 97 -9.41 4.03 1.31
N PHE A 98 -9.30 5.03 2.18
CA PHE A 98 -8.69 4.86 3.51
C PHE A 98 -9.38 3.77 4.33
N LEU A 99 -10.71 3.78 4.41
CA LEU A 99 -11.50 2.75 5.11
C LEU A 99 -11.29 1.37 4.48
N SER A 100 -11.25 1.26 3.15
CA SER A 100 -10.97 -0.01 2.49
C SER A 100 -9.56 -0.53 2.78
N VAL A 101 -8.55 0.34 2.84
CA VAL A 101 -7.18 -0.05 3.25
C VAL A 101 -7.20 -0.59 4.67
N LEU A 102 -7.87 0.08 5.61
CA LEU A 102 -8.00 -0.41 6.99
C LEU A 102 -8.65 -1.81 7.04
N VAL A 103 -9.74 -2.04 6.31
CA VAL A 103 -10.41 -3.35 6.26
C VAL A 103 -9.49 -4.43 5.70
N ILE A 104 -8.75 -4.16 4.63
CA ILE A 104 -7.81 -5.12 4.04
C ILE A 104 -6.68 -5.42 5.04
N THR A 105 -6.10 -4.40 5.67
CA THR A 105 -5.03 -4.60 6.67
C THR A 105 -5.52 -5.37 7.90
N ALA A 106 -6.73 -5.12 8.38
CA ALA A 106 -7.34 -5.88 9.46
C ALA A 106 -7.50 -7.36 9.08
N PHE A 107 -7.90 -7.65 7.84
CA PHE A 107 -7.97 -9.02 7.34
C PHE A 107 -6.58 -9.67 7.25
N GLN A 108 -5.53 -8.94 6.84
CA GLN A 108 -4.14 -9.42 6.86
C GLN A 108 -3.65 -9.74 8.28
N ILE A 109 -4.02 -8.91 9.27
CA ILE A 109 -3.69 -9.13 10.68
C ILE A 109 -4.38 -10.41 11.19
N ILE A 110 -5.68 -10.57 10.94
CA ILE A 110 -6.46 -11.74 11.39
C ILE A 110 -5.90 -13.02 10.78
N THR A 111 -5.68 -13.03 9.47
CA THR A 111 -5.11 -14.19 8.75
C THR A 111 -3.71 -14.53 9.27
N SER A 112 -2.84 -13.53 9.43
CA SER A 112 -1.51 -13.74 10.01
C SER A 112 -1.58 -14.32 11.42
N PHE A 113 -2.55 -13.89 12.24
CA PHE A 113 -2.73 -14.42 13.59
C PHE A 113 -3.21 -15.88 13.57
N ILE A 114 -4.16 -16.24 12.72
CA ILE A 114 -4.68 -17.62 12.61
C ILE A 114 -3.56 -18.59 12.19
N PHE A 115 -2.71 -18.18 11.25
CA PHE A 115 -1.62 -18.99 10.72
C PHE A 115 -0.27 -18.71 11.41
N SER A 116 -0.26 -18.16 12.63
CA SER A 116 0.97 -17.71 13.31
C SER A 116 1.74 -18.77 14.10
N ALA A 117 1.26 -20.01 14.17
CA ALA A 117 1.68 -20.98 15.17
C ALA A 117 3.20 -21.27 15.23
N SER A 118 3.94 -21.05 14.14
CA SER A 118 5.39 -21.27 14.02
C SER A 118 6.25 -20.00 13.96
N LEU A 119 5.66 -18.80 13.94
CA LEU A 119 6.37 -17.54 13.66
C LEU A 119 6.97 -16.89 14.92
N LYS A 120 8.09 -16.18 14.75
CA LYS A 120 8.75 -15.45 15.86
C LYS A 120 7.86 -14.33 16.37
N SER A 121 7.64 -14.28 17.68
CA SER A 121 6.92 -13.18 18.31
C SER A 121 7.68 -11.86 18.16
N VAL A 122 6.93 -10.79 17.88
CA VAL A 122 7.46 -9.41 17.85
C VAL A 122 6.97 -8.71 19.11
N GLN A 123 7.73 -7.76 19.65
CA GLN A 123 7.23 -6.93 20.75
C GLN A 123 6.02 -6.10 20.28
N ALA A 124 4.95 -6.03 21.08
CA ALA A 124 3.71 -5.35 20.71
C ALA A 124 3.91 -3.88 20.25
N GLY A 125 4.86 -3.16 20.87
CA GLY A 125 5.20 -1.78 20.46
C GLY A 125 5.77 -1.70 19.04
N ASN A 126 6.64 -2.64 18.67
CA ASN A 126 7.23 -2.70 17.33
C ASN A 126 6.20 -3.15 16.27
N MET A 127 5.24 -4.00 16.65
CA MET A 127 4.13 -4.37 15.76
C MET A 127 3.30 -3.16 15.34
N ILE A 128 2.91 -2.32 16.30
CA ILE A 128 2.11 -1.11 16.04
C ILE A 128 2.86 -0.17 15.08
N ARG A 129 4.17 -0.03 15.26
CA ARG A 129 5.05 0.74 14.38
C ARG A 129 5.08 0.17 12.95
N CYS A 130 5.28 -1.13 12.78
CA CYS A 130 5.26 -1.78 11.47
C CYS A 130 3.91 -1.60 10.75
N VAL A 131 2.81 -1.90 11.44
CA VAL A 131 1.46 -1.82 10.87
C VAL A 131 1.06 -0.38 10.53
N SER A 132 1.41 0.59 11.36
CA SER A 132 1.06 2.00 11.11
C SER A 132 1.76 2.57 9.89
N ILE A 133 3.07 2.35 9.70
CA ILE A 133 3.75 2.74 8.46
C ILE A 133 3.20 1.98 7.27
N TYR A 134 2.95 0.67 7.40
CA TYR A 134 2.39 -0.13 6.32
C TYR A 134 1.05 0.44 5.81
N ILE A 135 0.12 0.76 6.71
CA ILE A 135 -1.19 1.36 6.37
C ILE A 135 -1.00 2.69 5.63
N ILE A 136 -0.17 3.58 6.16
CA ILE A 136 0.07 4.89 5.55
C ILE A 136 0.75 4.72 4.19
N CYS A 137 1.66 3.75 4.03
CA CYS A 137 2.38 3.53 2.79
C CYS A 137 1.46 3.00 1.69
N ILE A 138 0.65 1.99 2.00
CA ILE A 138 -0.37 1.48 1.08
C ILE A 138 -1.33 2.61 0.69
N PHE A 139 -1.79 3.40 1.66
CA PHE A 139 -2.68 4.53 1.38
C PHE A 139 -2.02 5.59 0.49
N THR A 140 -0.76 5.94 0.74
CA THR A 140 0.05 6.87 -0.08
C THR A 140 0.18 6.34 -1.51
N MET A 141 0.44 5.04 -1.67
CA MET A 141 0.47 4.36 -2.95
C MET A 141 -0.88 4.43 -3.69
N GLN A 142 -2.01 4.37 -2.99
CA GLN A 142 -3.32 4.59 -3.60
C GLN A 142 -3.57 6.06 -3.99
N MET A 143 -3.06 7.03 -3.22
CA MET A 143 -3.13 8.44 -3.63
C MET A 143 -2.27 8.71 -4.87
N LEU A 144 -1.12 8.04 -5.00
CA LEU A 144 -0.29 8.10 -6.20
C LEU A 144 -1.02 7.48 -7.41
N GLN A 145 -1.62 6.30 -7.24
CA GLN A 145 -2.40 5.66 -8.30
C GLN A 145 -3.54 6.58 -8.78
N MET A 146 -4.33 7.14 -7.86
CA MET A 146 -5.40 8.07 -8.21
C MET A 146 -4.89 9.27 -9.00
N MET A 147 -3.69 9.77 -8.67
CA MET A 147 -3.09 10.88 -9.39
C MET A 147 -2.65 10.49 -10.81
N LEU A 148 -2.15 9.26 -10.99
CA LEU A 148 -1.80 8.71 -12.30
C LEU A 148 -3.04 8.44 -13.17
N GLU A 149 -4.17 8.09 -12.57
CA GLU A 149 -5.46 7.89 -13.28
C GLU A 149 -5.98 9.18 -13.96
N TYR A 150 -5.45 10.37 -13.64
CA TYR A 150 -5.75 11.59 -14.42
C TYR A 150 -5.08 11.61 -15.81
N PHE A 151 -4.01 10.85 -15.99
CA PHE A 151 -3.16 10.90 -17.19
C PHE A 151 -3.21 9.60 -17.99
N PHE A 152 -3.45 8.47 -17.33
CA PHE A 152 -3.42 7.14 -17.92
C PHE A 152 -4.72 6.38 -17.69
N LYS A 153 -4.92 5.29 -18.45
CA LYS A 153 -6.03 4.37 -18.17
C LYS A 153 -5.86 3.72 -16.79
N PRO A 154 -6.95 3.37 -16.08
CA PRO A 154 -6.86 2.82 -14.72
C PRO A 154 -6.00 1.56 -14.61
N GLU A 155 -6.03 0.69 -15.63
CA GLU A 155 -5.21 -0.51 -15.67
C GLU A 155 -3.71 -0.17 -15.81
N GLN A 156 -3.37 0.85 -16.60
CA GLN A 156 -1.99 1.30 -16.79
C GLN A 156 -1.45 1.96 -15.51
N ALA A 157 -2.25 2.81 -14.86
CA ALA A 157 -1.87 3.42 -13.59
C ALA A 157 -1.57 2.38 -12.51
N ALA A 158 -2.39 1.33 -12.41
CA ALA A 158 -2.16 0.21 -11.50
C ALA A 158 -0.85 -0.54 -11.83
N ILE A 159 -0.59 -0.86 -13.10
CA ILE A 159 0.64 -1.54 -13.52
C ILE A 159 1.88 -0.69 -13.20
N ILE A 160 1.83 0.62 -13.45
CA ILE A 160 2.92 1.55 -13.11
C ILE A 160 3.20 1.53 -11.61
N CYS A 161 2.17 1.57 -10.77
CA CYS A 161 2.33 1.48 -9.31
C CYS A 161 2.92 0.13 -8.87
N CYS A 162 2.50 -0.99 -9.48
CA CYS A 162 3.08 -2.29 -9.19
C CYS A 162 4.57 -2.35 -9.54
N ALA A 163 4.94 -1.88 -10.74
CA ALA A 163 6.35 -1.81 -11.16
C ALA A 163 7.16 -0.89 -10.23
N TYR A 164 6.60 0.25 -9.85
CA TYR A 164 7.23 1.18 -8.92
C TYR A 164 7.45 0.57 -7.54
N ALA A 165 6.47 -0.18 -6.99
CA ALA A 165 6.63 -0.89 -5.72
C ALA A 165 7.73 -1.96 -5.78
N LEU A 166 7.80 -2.72 -6.88
CA LEU A 166 8.82 -3.75 -7.10
C LEU A 166 10.23 -3.16 -7.18
N VAL A 167 10.41 -2.12 -8.01
CA VAL A 167 11.69 -1.43 -8.16
C VAL A 167 12.09 -0.77 -6.84
N SER A 168 11.14 -0.11 -6.18
CA SER A 168 11.37 0.54 -4.90
C SER A 168 11.82 -0.44 -3.83
N TYR A 169 11.17 -1.60 -3.71
CA TYR A 169 11.59 -2.63 -2.76
C TYR A 169 13.02 -3.11 -3.04
N SER A 170 13.32 -3.40 -4.32
CA SER A 170 14.66 -3.84 -4.74
C SER A 170 15.72 -2.79 -4.40
N VAL A 171 15.47 -1.52 -4.74
CA VAL A 171 16.37 -0.39 -4.44
C VAL A 171 16.48 -0.16 -2.93
N GLY A 172 15.38 -0.24 -2.18
CA GLY A 172 15.37 -0.07 -0.73
C GLY A 172 16.18 -1.15 -0.01
N TYR A 173 16.18 -2.38 -0.50
CA TYR A 173 17.02 -3.44 0.05
C TYR A 173 18.52 -3.09 -0.07
N PHE A 174 18.96 -2.62 -1.24
CA PHE A 174 20.37 -2.32 -1.50
C PHE A 174 20.84 -0.93 -1.03
N LEU A 175 20.00 0.10 -1.12
CA LEU A 175 20.39 1.52 -1.05
C LEU A 175 19.59 2.37 -0.04
N ALA A 176 18.92 1.76 0.95
CA ALA A 176 18.04 2.48 1.89
C ALA A 176 18.73 3.50 2.80
N ASP A 177 20.06 3.61 2.85
CA ASP A 177 20.72 4.48 3.83
C ASP A 177 20.63 5.98 3.46
N SER A 178 20.36 6.30 2.20
CA SER A 178 20.16 7.68 1.73
C SER A 178 18.72 8.16 1.92
N ILE A 179 18.55 9.35 2.52
CA ILE A 179 17.24 10.00 2.67
C ILE A 179 16.58 10.30 1.31
N ILE A 180 17.38 10.64 0.29
CA ILE A 180 16.88 10.95 -1.06
C ILE A 180 16.27 9.69 -1.69
N VAL A 181 16.96 8.55 -1.54
CA VAL A 181 16.48 7.26 -2.02
C VAL A 181 15.17 6.88 -1.32
N ARG A 182 15.04 7.12 -0.01
CA ARG A 182 13.79 6.88 0.73
C ARG A 182 12.63 7.76 0.30
N VAL A 183 12.88 9.02 -0.08
CA VAL A 183 11.83 9.91 -0.59
C VAL A 183 11.38 9.46 -1.98
N LEU A 184 12.33 9.19 -2.87
CA LEU A 184 12.04 8.86 -4.27
C LEU A 184 11.50 7.44 -4.45
N PHE A 185 11.90 6.51 -3.59
CA PHE A 185 11.44 5.13 -3.54
C PHE A 185 10.74 4.84 -2.21
N PHE A 186 9.81 5.72 -1.81
CA PHE A 186 9.06 5.57 -0.57
C PHE A 186 8.30 4.24 -0.39
N PRO A 187 7.88 3.49 -1.43
CA PRO A 187 7.20 2.21 -1.21
C PRO A 187 8.04 1.18 -0.45
N CYS A 188 9.38 1.31 -0.44
CA CYS A 188 10.26 0.43 0.33
C CYS A 188 10.09 0.61 1.83
N LEU A 189 9.62 1.79 2.26
CA LEU A 189 9.35 2.09 3.67
C LEU A 189 8.15 1.31 4.20
N MET A 190 7.36 0.65 3.35
CA MET A 190 6.25 -0.21 3.74
C MET A 190 6.66 -1.31 4.73
N PHE A 191 7.93 -1.74 4.70
CA PHE A 191 8.43 -2.85 5.49
C PHE A 191 9.23 -2.40 6.72
N GLY A 192 8.88 -2.97 7.88
CA GLY A 192 9.46 -2.71 9.20
C GLY A 192 10.98 -2.87 9.28
N ALA A 193 11.53 -3.83 8.53
CA ALA A 193 12.97 -4.08 8.46
C ALA A 193 13.75 -2.93 7.79
N VAL A 194 13.12 -2.16 6.89
CA VAL A 194 13.75 -1.07 6.14
C VAL A 194 13.51 0.29 6.82
N ASN A 195 12.32 0.47 7.38
CA ASN A 195 11.89 1.78 7.91
C ASN A 195 12.37 2.07 9.34
N GLY A 196 12.98 1.10 10.03
CA GLY A 196 13.49 1.24 11.38
C GLY A 196 12.49 0.88 12.49
N ALA A 197 11.28 0.41 12.16
CA ALA A 197 10.26 0.02 13.14
C ALA A 197 10.72 -1.10 14.08
N LEU A 198 11.65 -1.95 13.64
CA LEU A 198 12.22 -3.03 14.44
C LEU A 198 13.55 -2.66 15.13
N THR A 199 14.31 -1.73 14.57
CA THR A 199 15.72 -1.51 14.93
C THR A 199 15.98 -0.18 15.65
N SER A 200 15.30 0.91 15.26
CA SER A 200 15.51 2.23 15.85
C SER A 200 14.28 3.12 15.74
N GLU A 201 13.77 3.54 16.91
CA GLU A 201 12.65 4.47 17.02
C GLU A 201 12.90 5.80 16.30
N THR A 202 14.14 6.31 16.36
CA THR A 202 14.50 7.58 15.70
C THR A 202 14.41 7.47 14.17
N TYR A 203 14.82 6.33 13.60
CA TYR A 203 14.71 6.08 12.16
C TYR A 203 13.26 5.85 11.75
N TYR A 204 12.48 5.17 12.59
CA TYR A 204 11.05 5.00 12.40
C TYR A 204 10.33 6.35 12.30
N ILE A 205 10.56 7.27 13.24
CA ILE A 205 9.91 8.59 13.26
C ILE A 205 10.25 9.38 11.98
N LYS A 206 11.52 9.37 11.55
CA LYS A 206 11.95 10.04 10.31
C LYS A 206 11.24 9.46 9.09
N SER A 207 11.20 8.13 8.97
CA SER A 207 10.53 7.45 7.85
C SER A 207 9.03 7.72 7.83
N PHE A 208 8.39 7.71 9.00
CA PHE A 208 6.97 8.03 9.17
C PHE A 208 6.65 9.47 8.76
N ALA A 209 7.47 10.44 9.20
CA ALA A 209 7.29 11.85 8.88
C ALA A 209 7.43 12.13 7.37
N VAL A 210 8.45 11.53 6.72
CA VAL A 210 8.64 11.64 5.26
C VAL A 210 7.42 11.11 4.52
N LEU A 211 6.95 9.92 4.91
CA LEU A 211 5.81 9.28 4.26
C LEU A 211 4.51 10.06 4.44
N LEU A 212 4.27 10.60 5.65
CA LEU A 212 3.14 11.48 5.90
C LEU A 212 3.17 12.74 5.03
N LEU A 213 4.34 13.36 4.86
CA LEU A 213 4.49 14.55 4.03
C LEU A 213 4.16 14.22 2.56
N ILE A 214 4.68 13.13 2.02
CA ILE A 214 4.37 12.67 0.66
C ILE A 214 2.86 12.40 0.51
N CYS A 215 2.25 11.72 1.49
CA CYS A 215 0.82 11.45 1.51
C CYS A 215 -0.01 12.73 1.46
N LEU A 216 0.31 13.72 2.30
CA LEU A 216 -0.39 15.01 2.31
C LEU A 216 -0.24 15.75 0.99
N CYS A 217 0.97 15.78 0.41
CA CYS A 217 1.21 16.37 -0.91
C CYS A 217 0.34 15.72 -2.00
N LEU A 218 0.25 14.39 -2.01
CA LEU A 218 -0.57 13.66 -2.98
C LEU A 218 -2.07 13.90 -2.77
N ILE A 219 -2.55 13.99 -1.52
CA ILE A 219 -3.96 14.33 -1.23
C ILE A 219 -4.29 15.72 -1.75
N VAL A 220 -3.47 16.71 -1.43
CA VAL A 220 -3.67 18.10 -1.89
C VAL A 220 -3.61 18.17 -3.42
N GLY A 221 -2.63 17.48 -4.03
CA GLY A 221 -2.49 17.38 -5.49
C GLY A 221 -3.72 16.78 -6.16
N ASN A 222 -4.25 15.66 -5.63
CA ASN A 222 -5.46 15.02 -6.13
C ASN A 222 -6.68 15.94 -6.04
N ILE A 223 -6.88 16.62 -4.90
CA ILE A 223 -8.00 17.56 -4.72
C ILE A 223 -7.90 18.73 -5.70
N TYR A 224 -6.71 19.31 -5.84
CA TYR A 224 -6.46 20.44 -6.73
C TYR A 224 -6.71 20.05 -8.19
N LYS A 225 -6.17 18.90 -8.63
CA LYS A 225 -6.32 18.43 -9.99
C LYS A 225 -7.78 18.10 -10.30
N PHE A 226 -8.48 17.37 -9.41
CA PHE A 226 -9.89 17.02 -9.58
C PHE A 226 -10.79 18.25 -9.81
N LYS A 227 -10.53 19.34 -9.10
CA LYS A 227 -11.27 20.60 -9.27
C LYS A 227 -11.13 21.15 -10.69
N LYS A 228 -9.92 21.09 -11.24
CA LYS A 228 -9.56 21.59 -12.58
C LYS A 228 -9.93 20.64 -13.71
N THR A 229 -10.24 19.38 -13.44
CA THR A 229 -10.65 18.44 -14.46
C THR A 229 -12.04 18.83 -14.98
N ASP A 230 -12.14 19.04 -16.29
CA ASP A 230 -13.40 19.22 -16.99
C ASP A 230 -14.15 17.89 -17.07
N ILE A 231 -15.41 17.91 -16.66
CA ILE A 231 -16.27 16.73 -16.65
C ILE A 231 -17.53 17.14 -17.41
N PHE A 232 -17.44 17.04 -18.74
CA PHE A 232 -18.56 17.19 -19.67
C PHE A 232 -18.87 15.82 -20.27
#